data_AF-D9DBV6-F1
#
_entry.id   AF-D9DBV6-F1
#
_cell.length_a   1.000
_cell.length_b   1.000
_cell.length_c   1.000
_cell.angle_alpha   90.00
_cell.angle_beta   90.00
_cell.angle_gamma   90.00
#
_symmetry.space_group_name_H-M   'P 1'
#
loop_
_entity.id
_entity.type
_entity.pdbx_description
1 polymer ?
#
loop_
_entity_poly.entity_id
_entity_poly.type
_entity_poly.pdbx_seq_one_letter_code
_entity_poly.pdbx_strand_id
1 'polypeptide(L)'
;IAWAFGGMIFILVYCTAGISGGHINPAVTFGLFLGRKLSLTRAIYYMVMQCLGAICGAGVVKGFMGKTRYGALGGGANSVNHGYTKGDGLGAEIVGTFVLVYTVFSATDAKRSARDSHVPILAPLPIGFAVFLVHLATIPITGTGINPARSLGAAIIFNKDKGWDDHWIFWLGPFIGP
;
A
#
# COMPACT_ATOMS: atom_id res chain seq x y z
N ILE A 1 4.38 -14.04 6.19
CA ILE A 1 3.64 -13.07 5.34
C ILE A 1 3.86 -11.64 5.82
N ALA A 2 3.45 -11.25 7.04
CA ALA A 2 3.59 -9.88 7.55
C ALA A 2 5.03 -9.31 7.43
N TRP A 3 6.06 -10.09 7.79
CA TRP A 3 7.46 -9.70 7.63
C TRP A 3 7.85 -9.34 6.20
N ALA A 4 7.30 -10.03 5.19
CA ALA A 4 7.61 -9.75 3.80
C ALA A 4 7.09 -8.36 3.40
N PHE A 5 5.88 -7.98 3.82
CA PHE A 5 5.33 -6.65 3.54
C PHE A 5 6.10 -5.55 4.26
N GLY A 6 6.27 -5.64 5.58
CA GLY A 6 6.98 -4.61 6.34
C GLY A 6 8.47 -4.51 5.98
N GLY A 7 9.14 -5.65 5.81
CA GLY A 7 10.56 -5.70 5.44
C GLY A 7 10.82 -5.15 4.04
N MET A 8 9.98 -5.47 3.05
CA MET A 8 10.12 -4.91 1.70
C MET A 8 9.84 -3.42 1.66
N ILE A 9 8.87 -2.91 2.44
CA ILE A 9 8.66 -1.46 2.57
C ILE A 9 9.89 -0.80 3.19
N PHE A 10 10.44 -1.34 4.27
CA PHE A 10 11.68 -0.82 4.86
C PHE A 10 12.81 -0.72 3.82
N ILE A 11 13.09 -1.80 3.08
CA ILE A 11 14.16 -1.83 2.08
C ILE A 11 13.87 -0.85 0.94
N LEU A 12 12.67 -0.87 0.37
CA LEU A 12 12.34 -0.04 -0.80
C LEU A 12 12.30 1.45 -0.44
N VAL A 13 11.78 1.82 0.74
CA VAL A 13 11.82 3.19 1.22
C VAL A 13 13.27 3.61 1.42
N TYR A 14 14.12 2.79 2.04
CA TYR A 14 15.55 3.09 2.19
C TYR A 14 16.23 3.34 0.83
N CYS A 15 16.00 2.48 -0.15
CA CYS A 15 16.59 2.60 -1.49
C CYS A 15 16.09 3.82 -2.26
N THR A 16 14.82 4.23 -2.06
CA THR A 16 14.16 5.22 -2.93
C THR A 16 13.89 6.57 -2.24
N ALA A 17 14.13 6.71 -0.93
CA ALA A 17 13.87 7.93 -0.18
C ALA A 17 14.60 9.15 -0.75
N GLY A 18 15.89 9.02 -1.09
CA GLY A 18 16.68 10.11 -1.68
C GLY A 18 16.32 10.47 -3.13
N ILE A 19 15.52 9.64 -3.81
CA ILE A 19 15.19 9.79 -5.24
C ILE A 19 13.74 10.22 -5.45
N SER A 20 12.80 9.53 -4.81
CA SER A 20 11.35 9.72 -4.99
C SER A 20 10.61 10.07 -3.71
N GLY A 21 11.32 10.18 -2.57
CA GLY A 21 10.70 10.29 -1.25
C GLY A 21 10.21 8.96 -0.68
N GLY A 22 10.29 7.85 -1.42
CA GLY A 22 9.97 6.52 -0.90
C GLY A 22 8.49 6.29 -0.61
N HIS A 23 7.59 6.76 -1.49
CA HIS A 23 6.15 6.68 -1.23
C HIS A 23 5.59 5.26 -1.32
N ILE A 24 5.87 4.55 -2.44
CA ILE A 24 5.52 3.13 -2.72
C ILE A 24 4.03 2.78 -2.48
N ASN A 25 3.15 3.78 -2.30
CA ASN A 25 1.77 3.62 -1.88
C ASN A 25 0.95 4.88 -2.24
N PRO A 26 -0.20 4.72 -2.92
CA PRO A 26 -1.09 5.83 -3.25
C PRO A 26 -1.61 6.57 -2.01
N ALA A 27 -1.93 5.87 -0.92
CA ALA A 27 -2.42 6.50 0.32
C ALA A 27 -1.36 7.39 0.97
N VAL A 28 -0.09 6.95 0.99
CA VAL A 28 1.05 7.75 1.45
C VAL A 28 1.26 8.96 0.55
N THR A 29 1.18 8.76 -0.77
CA THR A 29 1.29 9.84 -1.76
C THR A 29 0.18 10.88 -1.59
N PHE A 30 -1.04 10.43 -1.35
CA PHE A 30 -2.20 11.27 -1.12
C PHE A 30 -2.08 12.05 0.19
N GLY A 31 -1.69 11.39 1.29
CA GLY A 31 -1.44 12.05 2.58
C GLY A 31 -0.40 13.17 2.46
N LEU A 32 0.75 12.90 1.83
CA LEU A 32 1.79 13.91 1.61
C LEU A 32 1.33 15.06 0.68
N PHE A 33 0.44 14.77 -0.28
CA PHE A 33 -0.22 15.81 -1.08
C PHE A 33 -1.15 16.69 -0.23
N LEU A 34 -2.02 16.11 0.60
CA LEU A 34 -2.89 16.85 1.52
C LEU A 34 -2.09 17.68 2.53
N GLY A 35 -0.97 17.14 3.01
CA GLY A 35 -0.01 17.84 3.85
C GLY A 35 0.80 18.92 3.11
N ARG A 36 0.50 19.21 1.84
CA ARG A 36 1.16 20.19 0.97
C ARG A 36 2.68 19.95 0.80
N LYS A 37 3.12 18.70 0.91
CA LYS A 37 4.52 18.27 0.73
C LYS A 37 4.79 17.70 -0.67
N LEU A 38 3.76 17.56 -1.51
CA LEU A 38 3.87 17.06 -2.89
C LEU A 38 2.95 17.88 -3.81
N SER A 39 3.38 18.15 -5.05
CA SER A 39 2.52 18.81 -6.05
C SER A 39 1.48 17.85 -6.62
N LEU A 40 0.34 18.37 -7.07
CA LEU A 40 -0.76 17.58 -7.66
C LEU A 40 -0.26 16.71 -8.83
N THR A 41 0.49 17.30 -9.75
CA THR A 41 1.03 16.59 -10.91
C THR A 41 1.90 15.40 -10.50
N ARG A 42 2.79 15.58 -9.53
CA ARG A 42 3.63 14.48 -9.02
C ARG A 42 2.79 13.42 -8.30
N ALA A 43 1.79 13.83 -7.54
CA ALA A 43 0.87 12.90 -6.86
C ALA A 43 0.19 11.96 -7.86
N ILE A 44 -0.37 12.51 -8.95
CA ILE A 44 -1.04 11.74 -10.00
C ILE A 44 -0.06 10.76 -10.66
N TYR A 45 1.12 11.23 -11.10
CA TYR A 45 2.11 10.35 -11.74
C TYR A 45 2.56 9.24 -10.80
N TYR A 46 2.78 9.54 -9.52
CA TYR A 46 3.19 8.54 -8.54
C TYR A 46 2.14 7.45 -8.37
N MET A 47 0.87 7.82 -8.21
CA MET A 47 -0.21 6.85 -8.04
C MET A 47 -0.36 5.93 -9.26
N VAL A 48 -0.28 6.50 -10.47
CA VAL A 48 -0.32 5.72 -11.72
C VAL A 48 0.85 4.74 -11.80
N MET A 49 2.08 5.21 -11.59
CA MET A 49 3.27 4.35 -11.69
C MET A 49 3.31 3.26 -10.60
N GLN A 50 2.82 3.57 -9.40
CA GLN A 50 2.67 2.59 -8.32
C GLN A 50 1.69 1.48 -8.73
N CYS A 51 0.54 1.85 -9.31
CA CYS A 51 -0.45 0.87 -9.79
C CYS A 51 0.10 -0.01 -10.90
N LEU A 52 0.76 0.58 -11.91
CA LEU A 52 1.38 -0.17 -13.00
C LEU A 52 2.44 -1.15 -12.48
N GLY A 53 3.31 -0.70 -11.57
CA GLY A 53 4.32 -1.56 -10.95
C GLY A 53 3.70 -2.74 -10.17
N ALA A 54 2.61 -2.50 -9.44
CA ALA A 54 1.90 -3.55 -8.70
C ALA A 54 1.25 -4.59 -9.64
N ILE A 55 0.65 -4.15 -10.75
CA ILE A 55 0.09 -5.03 -11.79
C ILE A 55 1.21 -5.91 -12.38
N CYS A 56 2.34 -5.30 -12.77
CA CYS A 56 3.49 -6.03 -13.29
C CYS A 56 4.01 -7.07 -12.29
N GLY A 57 4.20 -6.69 -11.02
CA GLY A 57 4.68 -7.60 -9.97
C GLY A 57 3.75 -8.79 -9.74
N ALA A 58 2.44 -8.56 -9.63
CA ALA A 58 1.46 -9.63 -9.51
C ALA A 58 1.44 -10.54 -10.76
N GLY A 59 1.60 -9.95 -11.96
CA GLY A 59 1.67 -10.68 -13.23
C GLY A 59 2.87 -11.65 -13.28
N VAL A 60 4.04 -11.22 -12.83
CA VAL A 60 5.24 -12.08 -12.73
C VAL A 60 4.98 -13.28 -11.81
N VAL A 61 4.36 -13.05 -10.65
CA VAL A 61 4.03 -14.15 -9.71
C VAL A 61 3.06 -15.16 -10.34
N LYS A 62 2.01 -14.68 -11.03
CA LYS A 62 1.09 -15.56 -11.76
C LYS A 62 1.79 -16.33 -12.88
N GLY A 63 2.77 -15.72 -13.55
CA GLY A 63 3.61 -16.37 -14.56
C GLY A 63 4.40 -17.55 -13.98
N PHE A 64 5.04 -17.38 -12.82
CA PHE A 64 5.80 -18.44 -12.16
C PHE A 64 4.94 -19.55 -11.55
N MET A 65 3.80 -19.20 -10.94
CA MET A 65 2.94 -20.18 -10.27
C MET A 65 2.01 -20.94 -11.23
N GLY A 66 1.79 -20.39 -12.43
CA GLY A 66 0.76 -20.87 -13.34
C GLY A 66 -0.66 -20.51 -12.87
N LYS A 67 -1.60 -20.48 -13.83
CA LYS A 67 -2.98 -20.01 -13.61
C LYS A 67 -3.71 -20.79 -12.51
N THR A 68 -3.57 -22.12 -12.48
CA THR A 68 -4.30 -23.00 -11.58
C THR A 68 -3.90 -22.78 -10.12
N ARG A 69 -2.59 -22.84 -9.81
CA ARG A 69 -2.10 -22.68 -8.44
C ARG A 69 -2.31 -21.26 -7.92
N TYR A 70 -2.04 -20.26 -8.76
CA TYR A 70 -2.29 -18.86 -8.41
C TYR A 70 -3.77 -18.60 -8.09
N GLY A 71 -4.67 -19.13 -8.93
CA GLY A 71 -6.11 -18.99 -8.77
C GLY A 71 -6.68 -19.74 -7.56
N ALA A 72 -6.10 -20.89 -7.20
CA ALA A 72 -6.52 -21.70 -6.05
C ALA A 72 -6.08 -21.07 -4.71
N LEU A 73 -4.94 -20.38 -4.68
CA LEU A 73 -4.40 -19.72 -3.48
C LEU A 73 -4.89 -18.26 -3.31
N GLY A 74 -5.92 -17.85 -4.06
CA GLY A 74 -6.54 -16.53 -3.93
C GLY A 74 -5.77 -15.37 -4.57
N GLY A 75 -4.68 -15.63 -5.30
CA GLY A 75 -3.93 -14.62 -6.06
C GLY A 75 -3.31 -13.48 -5.24
N GLY A 76 -3.36 -13.55 -3.91
CA GLY A 76 -3.00 -12.44 -3.04
C GLY A 76 -3.94 -11.23 -3.12
N ALA A 77 -5.14 -11.38 -3.70
CA ALA A 77 -6.13 -10.32 -3.75
C ALA A 77 -6.70 -10.02 -2.36
N ASN A 78 -6.95 -8.73 -2.08
CA ASN A 78 -7.61 -8.32 -0.84
C ASN A 78 -9.13 -8.52 -0.97
N SER A 79 -9.75 -8.96 0.12
CA SER A 79 -11.21 -9.16 0.24
C SER A 79 -11.55 -9.26 1.73
N VAL A 80 -12.76 -8.89 2.12
CA VAL A 80 -13.20 -9.08 3.50
C VAL A 80 -13.40 -10.56 3.78
N ASN A 81 -12.74 -11.09 4.82
CA ASN A 81 -12.84 -12.49 5.19
C ASN A 81 -14.22 -12.83 5.76
N HIS A 82 -14.62 -14.09 5.56
CA HIS A 82 -15.87 -14.62 6.10
C HIS A 82 -15.92 -14.44 7.63
N GLY A 83 -17.06 -13.98 8.13
CA GLY A 83 -17.26 -13.68 9.56
C GLY A 83 -17.06 -12.20 9.92
N TYR A 84 -16.52 -11.39 9.00
CA TYR A 84 -16.45 -9.95 9.14
C TYR A 84 -17.43 -9.25 8.20
N THR A 85 -18.00 -8.14 8.67
CA THR A 85 -18.83 -7.26 7.85
C THR A 85 -17.95 -6.38 6.96
N LYS A 86 -18.54 -5.78 5.92
CA LYS A 86 -17.85 -4.77 5.11
C LYS A 86 -17.46 -3.53 5.94
N GLY A 87 -18.23 -3.21 6.98
CA GLY A 87 -17.90 -2.16 7.94
C GLY A 87 -16.64 -2.47 8.74
N ASP A 88 -16.48 -3.71 9.21
CA ASP A 88 -15.26 -4.15 9.91
C ASP A 88 -14.03 -4.05 8.99
N GLY A 89 -14.17 -4.52 7.75
CA GLY A 89 -13.12 -4.42 6.73
C GLY A 89 -12.74 -2.97 6.46
N LEU A 90 -13.72 -2.09 6.24
CA LEU A 90 -13.48 -0.66 6.01
C LEU A 90 -12.81 0.02 7.21
N GLY A 91 -13.30 -0.23 8.43
CA GLY A 91 -12.73 0.32 9.65
C GLY A 91 -11.28 -0.13 9.87
N ALA A 92 -10.98 -1.42 9.64
CA ALA A 92 -9.63 -1.96 9.75
C ALA A 92 -8.66 -1.31 8.76
N GLU A 93 -9.10 -1.08 7.52
CA GLU A 93 -8.29 -0.41 6.48
C GLU A 93 -8.06 1.07 6.79
N ILE A 94 -9.07 1.80 7.28
CA ILE A 94 -8.93 3.20 7.70
C ILE A 94 -7.89 3.33 8.82
N VAL A 95 -8.07 2.58 9.92
CA VAL A 95 -7.18 2.67 11.08
C VAL A 95 -5.77 2.17 10.74
N GLY A 96 -5.68 1.09 9.97
CA GLY A 96 -4.40 0.55 9.51
C GLY A 96 -3.62 1.56 8.64
N THR A 97 -4.30 2.23 7.71
CA THR A 97 -3.66 3.27 6.90
C THR A 97 -3.33 4.51 7.72
N PHE A 98 -4.18 4.93 8.67
CA PHE A 98 -3.86 6.02 9.58
C PHE A 98 -2.55 5.78 10.33
N VAL A 99 -2.38 4.59 10.94
CA VAL A 99 -1.13 4.23 11.63
C VAL A 99 0.08 4.34 10.70
N LEU A 100 -0.04 3.84 9.46
CA LEU A 100 1.02 3.95 8.47
C LEU A 100 1.34 5.41 8.12
N VAL A 101 0.33 6.21 7.77
CA VAL A 101 0.55 7.57 7.25
C VAL A 101 0.94 8.54 8.37
N TYR A 102 0.37 8.39 9.56
CA TYR A 102 0.87 9.07 10.77
C TYR A 102 2.36 8.77 11.01
N THR A 103 2.76 7.50 10.88
CA THR A 103 4.18 7.12 10.99
C THR A 103 5.02 7.77 9.90
N VAL A 104 4.54 7.83 8.65
CA VAL A 104 5.24 8.53 7.56
C VAL A 104 5.46 9.99 7.91
N PHE A 105 4.43 10.71 8.35
CA PHE A 105 4.54 12.12 8.74
C PHE A 105 5.52 12.31 9.91
N SER A 106 5.45 11.45 10.92
CA SER A 106 6.36 11.47 12.07
C SER A 106 7.81 11.14 11.68
N ALA A 107 7.98 10.33 10.64
CA ALA A 107 9.28 9.94 10.08
C ALA A 107 9.81 10.92 9.01
N THR A 108 9.10 12.02 8.71
CA THR A 108 9.60 13.04 7.79
C THR A 108 10.72 13.86 8.45
N ASP A 109 11.90 13.90 7.82
CA ASP A 109 12.96 14.81 8.23
C ASP A 109 12.69 16.21 7.62
N ALA A 110 12.30 17.16 8.47
CA ALA A 110 11.99 18.53 8.05
C ALA A 110 13.19 19.26 7.42
N LYS A 111 14.43 18.78 7.62
CA LYS A 111 15.67 19.42 7.14
C LYS A 111 16.23 18.77 5.88
N ARG A 112 15.68 17.64 5.43
CA ARG A 112 16.22 16.88 4.28
C ARG A 112 15.14 16.60 3.25
N SER A 113 15.42 16.96 2.01
CA SER A 113 14.54 16.68 0.87
C SER A 113 15.19 15.71 -0.11
N ALA A 114 14.37 14.93 -0.81
CA ALA A 114 14.77 14.09 -1.92
C ALA A 114 15.34 14.96 -3.05
N ARG A 115 16.26 14.38 -3.82
CA ARG A 115 17.05 15.07 -4.83
C ARG A 115 16.19 15.92 -5.78
N ASP A 116 16.59 17.17 -5.98
CA ASP A 116 15.97 18.11 -6.92
C ASP A 116 14.45 18.29 -6.66
N SER A 117 14.04 18.23 -5.39
CA SER A 117 12.65 18.33 -4.97
C SER A 117 12.48 18.90 -3.55
N HIS A 118 11.24 19.28 -3.21
CA HIS A 118 10.82 19.62 -1.84
C HIS A 118 10.16 18.42 -1.11
N VAL A 119 10.32 17.20 -1.64
CA VAL A 119 9.72 16.01 -1.04
C VAL A 119 10.61 15.58 0.13
N PRO A 120 10.09 15.41 1.36
CA PRO A 120 10.92 15.06 2.52
C PRO A 120 11.55 13.67 2.39
N ILE A 121 12.74 13.50 2.97
CA ILE A 121 13.34 12.16 3.19
C ILE A 121 12.61 11.50 4.37
N LEU A 122 12.31 10.21 4.22
CA LEU A 122 11.63 9.41 5.22
C LEU A 122 12.61 8.52 5.98
N ALA A 123 12.44 8.40 7.30
CA ALA A 123 13.10 7.36 8.08
C ALA A 123 12.45 5.99 7.79
N PRO A 124 13.15 5.04 7.13
CA PRO A 124 12.50 3.87 6.54
C PRO A 124 12.13 2.79 7.57
N LEU A 125 12.89 2.67 8.66
CA LEU A 125 12.71 1.60 9.65
C LEU A 125 11.35 1.70 10.37
N PRO A 126 10.95 2.85 10.94
CA PRO A 126 9.62 3.00 11.55
C PRO A 126 8.48 2.72 10.57
N ILE A 127 8.60 3.16 9.31
CA ILE A 127 7.57 2.98 8.29
C ILE A 127 7.39 1.49 7.96
N GLY A 128 8.49 0.75 7.75
CA GLY A 128 8.43 -0.69 7.54
C GLY A 128 7.84 -1.44 8.73
N PHE A 129 8.17 -1.03 9.96
CA PHE A 129 7.59 -1.60 11.18
C PHE A 129 6.11 -1.30 11.33
N ALA A 130 5.65 -0.08 11.00
CA ALA A 130 4.22 0.24 11.00
C ALA A 130 3.44 -0.66 10.04
N VAL A 131 3.95 -0.85 8.82
CA VAL A 131 3.36 -1.80 7.86
C VAL A 131 3.34 -3.21 8.43
N PHE A 132 4.45 -3.69 9.02
CA PHE A 132 4.54 -5.01 9.64
C PHE A 132 3.49 -5.22 10.73
N LEU A 133 3.37 -4.28 11.68
CA LEU A 133 2.42 -4.36 12.80
C LEU A 133 0.98 -4.32 12.31
N VAL A 134 0.65 -3.44 11.36
CA VAL A 134 -0.68 -3.40 10.77
C VAL A 134 -1.01 -4.71 10.06
N HIS A 135 -0.04 -5.34 9.38
CA HIS A 135 -0.25 -6.66 8.79
C HIS A 135 -0.50 -7.75 9.83
N LEU A 136 0.20 -7.74 10.97
CA LEU A 136 -0.07 -8.69 12.05
C LEU A 136 -1.53 -8.60 12.55
N ALA A 137 -2.08 -7.38 12.63
CA ALA A 137 -3.43 -7.15 13.13
C ALA A 137 -4.53 -7.37 12.07
N THR A 138 -4.29 -7.01 10.80
CA THR A 138 -5.37 -6.89 9.79
C THR A 138 -5.38 -8.00 8.75
N ILE A 139 -4.34 -8.85 8.66
CA ILE A 139 -4.34 -10.02 7.77
C ILE A 139 -5.60 -10.89 7.97
N PRO A 140 -6.04 -11.19 9.21
CA PRO A 140 -7.23 -12.01 9.44
C PRO A 140 -8.54 -11.37 8.95
N ILE A 141 -8.60 -10.05 8.79
CA ILE A 141 -9.82 -9.33 8.41
C ILE A 141 -9.90 -9.16 6.89
N THR A 142 -8.82 -8.66 6.26
CA THR A 142 -8.84 -8.27 4.83
C THR A 142 -7.65 -8.80 4.00
N GLY A 143 -6.72 -9.51 4.64
CA GLY A 143 -5.40 -9.78 4.08
C GLY A 143 -4.48 -8.55 4.02
N THR A 144 -4.89 -7.45 4.67
CA THR A 144 -4.23 -6.13 4.73
C THR A 144 -4.06 -5.46 3.36
N GLY A 145 -4.89 -4.46 3.09
CA GLY A 145 -4.76 -3.59 1.93
C GLY A 145 -3.75 -2.48 2.19
N ILE A 146 -4.15 -1.47 2.95
CA ILE A 146 -3.52 -0.19 3.31
C ILE A 146 -2.75 0.55 2.21
N ASN A 147 -2.81 0.02 0.98
CA ASN A 147 -2.07 0.41 -0.20
C ASN A 147 -2.94 0.11 -1.44
N PRO A 148 -3.62 1.12 -2.00
CA PRO A 148 -4.51 0.93 -3.13
C PRO A 148 -3.83 0.33 -4.37
N ALA A 149 -2.57 0.65 -4.64
CA ALA A 149 -1.84 0.07 -5.77
C ALA A 149 -1.64 -1.43 -5.62
N ARG A 150 -1.27 -1.89 -4.40
CA ARG A 150 -1.13 -3.32 -4.08
C ARG A 150 -2.46 -4.06 -4.21
N SER A 151 -3.55 -3.45 -3.77
CA SER A 151 -4.88 -4.05 -3.88
C SER A 151 -5.33 -4.12 -5.35
N LEU A 152 -5.12 -3.06 -6.14
CA LEU A 152 -5.47 -3.00 -7.56
C LEU A 152 -4.66 -4.00 -8.39
N GLY A 153 -3.34 -4.04 -8.21
CA GLY A 153 -2.47 -4.95 -8.94
C GLY A 153 -2.86 -6.41 -8.76
N ALA A 154 -3.17 -6.81 -7.53
CA ALA A 154 -3.65 -8.16 -7.25
C ALA A 154 -5.05 -8.43 -7.82
N ALA A 155 -5.99 -7.49 -7.72
CA ALA A 155 -7.34 -7.64 -8.25
C ALA A 155 -7.34 -7.84 -9.78
N ILE A 156 -6.59 -7.02 -10.52
CA ILE A 156 -6.46 -7.11 -11.99
C ILE A 156 -5.87 -8.44 -12.42
N ILE A 157 -4.81 -8.91 -11.76
CA ILE A 157 -4.14 -10.14 -12.17
C ILE A 157 -4.89 -11.40 -11.71
N PHE A 158 -5.56 -11.34 -10.55
CA PHE A 158 -6.41 -12.42 -10.08
C PHE A 158 -7.67 -12.56 -10.94
N ASN A 159 -8.30 -11.44 -11.28
CA ASN A 159 -9.47 -11.31 -12.15
C ASN A 159 -10.59 -12.33 -11.86
N LYS A 160 -11.08 -12.32 -10.62
CA LYS A 160 -12.25 -13.09 -10.17
C LYS A 160 -13.13 -12.20 -9.29
N ASP A 161 -14.42 -12.52 -9.19
CA ASP A 161 -15.42 -11.74 -8.45
C ASP A 161 -14.95 -11.36 -7.04
N LYS A 162 -14.43 -12.34 -6.29
CA LYS A 162 -13.89 -12.10 -4.94
C LYS A 162 -12.83 -10.99 -4.85
N GLY A 163 -12.04 -10.77 -5.90
CA GLY A 163 -11.04 -9.69 -5.93
C GLY A 163 -11.63 -8.31 -6.24
N TRP A 164 -12.85 -8.25 -6.75
CA TRP A 164 -13.54 -7.04 -7.20
C TRP A 164 -14.70 -6.62 -6.29
N ASP A 165 -15.43 -7.56 -5.69
CA ASP A 165 -16.63 -7.30 -4.87
C ASP A 165 -16.37 -6.30 -3.72
N ASP A 166 -15.18 -6.41 -3.10
CA ASP A 166 -14.76 -5.60 -1.97
C ASP A 166 -13.75 -4.51 -2.33
N HIS A 167 -13.45 -4.36 -3.62
CA HIS A 167 -12.28 -3.60 -4.06
C HIS A 167 -12.33 -2.12 -3.66
N TRP A 168 -13.52 -1.55 -3.64
CA TRP A 168 -13.75 -0.16 -3.26
C TRP A 168 -13.28 0.16 -1.84
N ILE A 169 -13.30 -0.81 -0.91
CA ILE A 169 -12.84 -0.65 0.47
C ILE A 169 -11.36 -0.29 0.51
N PHE A 170 -10.56 -0.92 -0.36
CA PHE A 170 -9.10 -0.74 -0.41
C PHE A 170 -8.65 0.52 -1.14
N TRP A 171 -9.60 1.33 -1.63
CA TRP A 171 -9.37 2.69 -2.09
C TRP A 171 -9.94 3.70 -1.09
N LEU A 172 -11.21 3.52 -0.71
CA LEU A 172 -11.90 4.46 0.17
C LEU A 172 -11.26 4.48 1.56
N GLY A 173 -11.05 3.32 2.17
CA GLY A 173 -10.45 3.22 3.51
C GLY A 173 -9.07 3.88 3.57
N PRO A 174 -8.13 3.48 2.70
CA PRO A 174 -6.80 4.08 2.68
C PRO A 174 -6.73 5.56 2.26
N PHE A 175 -7.76 6.13 1.64
CA PHE A 175 -7.82 7.58 1.38
C PHE A 175 -8.51 8.39 2.49
N ILE A 176 -9.28 7.74 3.37
CA ILE A 176 -9.81 8.36 4.59
C ILE A 176 -8.79 8.32 5.73
N GLY A 177 -7.95 7.28 5.79
CA GLY A 177 -6.95 7.11 6.86
C GLY A 177 -5.88 8.22 7.03
N PRO A 178 -5.35 8.85 5.97
CA PRO A 178 -4.39 9.96 6.05
C PRO A 178 -4.89 11.19 6.80
#